data_AF-A0A451BTA1-F1
#
_entry.id   AF-A0A451BTA1-F1
#
_cell.length_a   1.000
_cell.length_b   1.000
_cell.length_c   1.000
_cell.angle_alpha   90.00
_cell.angle_beta   90.00
_cell.angle_gamma   90.00
#
_symmetry.space_group_name_H-M   'P 1'
#
loop_
_entity.id
_entity.type
_entity.pdbx_description
1 polymer ?
#
loop_
_entity_poly.entity_id
_entity_poly.type
_entity_poly.pdbx_seq_one_letter_code
_entity_poly.pdbx_strand_id
1 'polypeptide(L)'
;EIDYRHPRGLERPKMAALASCDWIARHQNLLVTGPTGCGKTWIACALGNQACRRGISVRYFRLPRLLEQLRIGHGDGSYPR
;
A
#
# COMPACT_ATOMS: atom_id res chain seq x y z
N GLU A 1 -8.95 6.55 12.82
CA GLU A 1 -9.91 7.18 11.90
C GLU A 1 -9.17 8.13 10.96
N ILE A 2 -9.66 8.39 9.75
CA ILE A 2 -9.00 9.32 8.80
C ILE A 2 -9.41 10.74 9.15
N ASP A 3 -8.44 11.59 9.52
CA ASP A 3 -8.67 13.03 9.61
C ASP A 3 -8.59 13.69 8.22
N TYR A 4 -9.74 14.17 7.76
CA TYR A 4 -9.92 14.90 6.51
C TYR A 4 -9.75 16.42 6.63
N ARG A 5 -9.61 16.96 7.86
CA ARG A 5 -9.35 18.39 8.09
C ARG A 5 -7.91 18.76 7.79
N HIS A 6 -6.99 17.80 7.89
CA HIS A 6 -5.58 18.01 7.58
C HIS A 6 -5.37 18.20 6.06
N PRO A 7 -4.61 19.23 5.61
CA PRO A 7 -4.54 19.65 4.19
C PRO A 7 -3.64 18.73 3.35
N ARG A 8 -4.01 17.45 3.24
CA ARG A 8 -3.31 16.43 2.44
C ARG A 8 -3.97 16.12 1.11
N GLY A 9 -5.03 16.86 0.74
CA GLY A 9 -5.78 16.61 -0.49
C GLY A 9 -6.54 15.28 -0.52
N LEU A 10 -6.96 14.77 0.64
CA LEU A 10 -7.74 13.54 0.74
C LEU A 10 -9.23 13.83 0.59
N GLU A 11 -9.84 13.29 -0.45
CA GLU A 11 -11.27 13.38 -0.67
C GLU A 11 -11.98 12.16 -0.06
N ARG A 12 -12.99 12.41 0.78
CA ARG A 12 -13.85 11.37 1.38
C ARG A 12 -14.39 10.35 0.36
N PRO A 13 -14.99 10.76 -0.79
CA PRO A 13 -15.51 9.80 -1.76
C PRO A 13 -14.40 8.93 -2.37
N LYS A 14 -13.23 9.49 -2.65
CA LYS A 14 -12.07 8.74 -3.15
C LYS A 14 -11.58 7.72 -2.12
N MET A 15 -11.50 8.11 -0.84
CA MET A 15 -11.10 7.19 0.22
C MET A 15 -12.12 6.06 0.44
N ALA A 16 -13.41 6.36 0.34
CA ALA A 16 -14.47 5.35 0.40
C ALA A 16 -14.37 4.37 -0.78
N ALA A 17 -14.14 4.87 -2.00
CA ALA A 17 -13.92 4.04 -3.17
C ALA A 17 -12.69 3.14 -3.03
N LEU A 18 -11.57 3.65 -2.49
CA LEU A 18 -10.38 2.83 -2.23
C LEU A 18 -10.61 1.76 -1.15
N ALA A 19 -11.45 2.05 -0.14
CA ALA A 19 -11.81 1.10 0.91
C ALA A 19 -12.73 -0.05 0.45
N SER A 20 -13.32 0.06 -0.74
CA SER A 20 -14.01 -1.05 -1.41
C SER A 20 -13.05 -2.15 -1.87
N CYS A 21 -11.76 -1.85 -2.02
CA CYS A 21 -10.76 -2.76 -2.60
C CYS A 21 -11.05 -3.19 -4.06
N ASP A 22 -12.03 -2.61 -4.76
CA ASP A 22 -12.35 -2.96 -6.15
C ASP A 22 -11.18 -2.71 -7.10
N TRP A 23 -10.33 -1.74 -6.78
CA TRP A 23 -9.10 -1.44 -7.51
C TRP A 23 -8.11 -2.62 -7.51
N ILE A 24 -8.12 -3.47 -6.46
CA ILE A 24 -7.30 -4.69 -6.39
C ILE A 24 -7.81 -5.71 -7.41
N ALA A 25 -9.14 -5.93 -7.45
CA ALA A 25 -9.76 -6.84 -8.42
C ALA A 25 -9.58 -6.37 -9.87
N ARG A 26 -9.44 -5.05 -10.08
CA ARG A 26 -9.16 -4.44 -11.39
C ARG A 26 -7.67 -4.36 -11.73
N HIS A 27 -6.79 -4.94 -10.90
CA HIS A 27 -5.34 -4.89 -11.08
C HIS A 27 -4.77 -3.47 -11.22
N GLN A 28 -5.36 -2.50 -10.52
CA GLN A 28 -4.91 -1.10 -10.55
C GLN A 28 -3.87 -0.84 -9.47
N ASN A 29 -2.81 -0.10 -9.80
CA ASN A 29 -1.80 0.29 -8.83
C ASN A 29 -2.19 1.58 -8.11
N LEU A 30 -1.94 1.66 -6.81
CA LEU A 30 -2.14 2.87 -6.01
C LEU A 30 -0.78 3.49 -5.65
N LEU A 31 -0.54 4.71 -6.12
CA LEU A 31 0.62 5.52 -5.74
C LEU A 31 0.19 6.63 -4.76
N VAL A 32 0.76 6.63 -3.55
CA VAL A 32 0.49 7.65 -2.53
C VAL A 32 1.70 8.58 -2.42
N THR A 33 1.53 9.84 -2.82
CA THR A 33 2.58 10.87 -2.82
C THR A 33 2.30 11.96 -1.79
N GLY A 34 3.32 12.79 -1.51
CA GLY A 34 3.23 13.92 -0.59
C GLY A 34 4.44 14.03 0.35
N PRO A 35 4.52 15.09 1.16
CA PRO A 35 5.65 15.35 2.04
C PRO A 35 5.85 14.25 3.11
N THR A 36 7.07 14.19 3.66
CA THR A 36 7.39 13.30 4.79
C THR A 36 6.52 13.66 6.01
N GLY A 37 6.10 12.66 6.78
CA GLY A 37 5.24 12.88 7.96
C GLY A 37 3.74 13.00 7.67
N CYS A 38 3.31 13.16 6.41
CA CYS A 38 1.89 13.27 6.05
C CYS A 38 1.08 11.96 6.15
N GLY A 39 1.60 10.89 6.74
CA GLY A 39 0.85 9.65 6.96
C GLY A 39 0.63 8.75 5.74
N LYS A 40 1.47 8.86 4.70
CA LYS A 40 1.38 8.00 3.49
C LYS A 40 1.41 6.51 3.82
N THR A 41 2.40 6.10 4.62
CA THR A 41 2.52 4.72 5.11
C THR A 41 1.31 4.30 5.91
N TRP A 42 0.76 5.20 6.73
CA TRP A 42 -0.41 4.90 7.54
C TRP A 42 -1.64 4.61 6.66
N ILE A 43 -1.89 5.41 5.61
CA ILE A 43 -2.99 5.17 4.67
C ILE A 43 -2.80 3.86 3.91
N ALA A 44 -1.59 3.58 3.44
CA ALA A 44 -1.28 2.32 2.76
C ALA A 44 -1.56 1.11 3.67
N CYS A 45 -1.13 1.15 4.92
CA CYS A 45 -1.42 0.10 5.90
C CYS A 45 -2.91 0.01 6.24
N ALA A 46 -3.63 1.13 6.34
CA ALA A 46 -5.06 1.12 6.58
C ALA A 46 -5.83 0.43 5.45
N LEU A 47 -5.48 0.71 4.19
CA LEU A 47 -6.03 0.04 3.02
C LEU A 47 -5.63 -1.45 2.96
N GLY A 48 -4.39 -1.78 3.30
CA GLY A 48 -3.92 -3.17 3.41
C GLY A 48 -4.69 -3.96 4.47
N ASN A 49 -4.88 -3.38 5.66
CA ASN A 49 -5.70 -4.00 6.72
C ASN A 49 -7.16 -4.20 6.28
N GLN A 50 -7.71 -3.24 5.54
CA GLN A 50 -9.06 -3.38 4.97
C GLN A 50 -9.13 -4.51 3.94
N ALA A 51 -8.10 -4.68 3.11
CA ALA A 51 -8.02 -5.81 2.18
C ALA A 51 -7.92 -7.16 2.94
N CYS A 52 -7.14 -7.24 4.02
CA CYS A 52 -7.10 -8.42 4.88
C CYS A 52 -8.48 -8.77 5.47
N ARG A 53 -9.25 -7.77 5.91
CA ARG A 53 -10.63 -7.96 6.42
C ARG A 53 -11.58 -8.49 5.36
N ARG A 54 -11.28 -8.29 4.07
CA ARG A 54 -12.01 -8.84 2.93
C ARG A 54 -11.46 -10.19 2.45
N GLY A 55 -10.53 -10.80 3.19
CA GLY A 55 -9.94 -12.09 2.85
C GLY A 55 -8.83 -12.03 1.79
N ILE A 56 -8.32 -10.85 1.46
CA ILE A 56 -7.23 -10.68 0.50
C ILE A 56 -5.89 -10.75 1.26
N SER A 57 -5.00 -11.64 0.82
CA SER A 57 -3.65 -11.75 1.37
C SER A 57 -2.82 -10.50 1.02
N VAL A 58 -2.24 -9.86 2.04
CA VAL A 58 -1.40 -8.66 1.89
C VAL A 58 -0.02 -8.91 2.44
N ARG A 59 1.01 -8.37 1.78
CA ARG A 59 2.39 -8.28 2.30
C ARG A 59 2.82 -6.83 2.38
N TYR A 60 3.56 -6.50 3.44
CA TYR A 60 4.14 -5.18 3.64
C TYR A 60 5.66 -5.25 3.51
N PHE A 61 6.23 -4.34 2.73
CA PHE A 61 7.67 -4.25 2.54
C PHE A 61 8.15 -2.80 2.71
N ARG A 62 9.33 -2.66 3.31
CA ARG A 62 10.13 -1.43 3.18
C ARG A 62 10.98 -1.58 1.94
N LEU A 63 10.91 -0.63 1.01
CA LEU A 63 11.57 -0.72 -0.30
C LEU A 63 13.06 -1.10 -0.21
N PRO A 64 13.90 -0.50 0.68
CA PRO A 64 15.31 -0.87 0.76
C PRO A 64 15.52 -2.36 1.11
N ARG A 65 14.74 -2.89 2.05
CA ARG A 65 14.81 -4.30 2.45
C ARG A 65 14.36 -5.23 1.34
N LEU A 66 13.31 -4.84 0.60
CA LEU A 66 12.84 -5.61 -0.54
C LEU A 66 13.92 -5.70 -1.62
N LEU A 67 14.52 -4.56 -2.00
CA LEU A 67 15.57 -4.54 -3.01
C LEU A 67 16.78 -5.38 -2.61
N GLU A 68 17.16 -5.36 -1.33
CA GLU A 68 18.21 -6.21 -0.81
C GLU A 68 17.85 -7.70 -0.89
N GLN A 69 16.64 -8.09 -0.49
CA GLN A 69 16.17 -9.47 -0.60
C GLN A 69 16.14 -9.96 -2.06
N LEU A 70 15.67 -9.13 -2.98
CA LEU A 70 15.65 -9.46 -4.41
C LEU A 70 17.08 -9.62 -4.96
N ARG A 71 18.01 -8.77 -4.53
CA ARG A 71 19.43 -8.84 -4.92
C ARG A 71 20.10 -10.13 -4.42
N ILE A 72 19.86 -10.50 -3.15
CA ILE A 72 20.40 -11.74 -2.57
C ILE A 72 19.81 -12.95 -3.30
N GLY A 73 18.49 -12.99 -3.47
CA GLY A 73 17.80 -14.09 -4.14
C GLY A 73 18.25 -14.29 -5.59
N HIS A 74 18.58 -13.21 -6.29
CA HIS A 74 19.14 -13.28 -7.64
C HIS A 74 20.56 -13.87 -7.64
N GLY A 75 21.36 -13.62 -6.60
CA GLY A 75 22.72 -14.12 -6.48
C GLY A 75 22.83 -15.59 -6.07
N ASP A 76 21.90 -16.08 -5.24
CA ASP A 76 21.90 -17.46 -4.73
C ASP A 76 20.94 -18.41 -5.46
N GLY A 77 20.19 -17.91 -6.45
CA GLY A 77 19.26 -18.69 -7.26
C GLY A 77 17.93 -19.00 -6.58
N SER A 78 17.65 -18.42 -5.40
CA SER A 78 16.37 -18.57 -4.70
C SER A 78 15.27 -17.63 -5.22
N TYR A 79 15.59 -16.74 -6.17
CA TYR A 79 14.61 -15.89 -6.85
C TYR A 79 13.65 -16.75 -7.69
N PRO A 80 12.35 -16.82 -7.35
CA PRO A 80 11.39 -17.56 -8.18
C PRO A 80 11.32 -16.89 -9.56
N ARG A 81 11.47 -17.71 -10.61
CA ARG A 81 11.34 -17.30 -12.01
C ARG A 81 9.94 -16.77 -12.32
#